data_AF-A0A7Z9TEV2-F1
#
_entry.id   AF-A0A7Z9TEV2-F1
#
_cell.length_a   1.000
_cell.length_b   1.000
_cell.length_c   1.000
_cell.angle_alpha   90.00
_cell.angle_beta   90.00
_cell.angle_gamma   90.00
#
_symmetry.space_group_name_H-M   'P 1'
#
loop_
_entity.id
_entity.type
_entity.pdbx_description
1 polymer ?
#
loop_
_entity_poly.entity_id
_entity_poly.type
_entity_poly.pdbx_seq_one_letter_code
_entity_poly.pdbx_strand_id
1 'polypeptide(L)'
;MQKKINDLKVFSGRSNPGLATRITEYLKIPLGQLTIKNFSDGELWIKYEENIRGKDVFIIQSTNSPAENIIELTLLVDAAVRASAKRVTIVVPYFG
;
A
#
# COMPACT_ATOMS: atom_id res chain seq x y z
N MET A 1 13.30 21.16 -8.65
CA MET A 1 13.65 19.82 -9.15
C MET A 1 12.39 18.99 -9.29
N GLN A 2 11.96 18.65 -10.51
CA GLN A 2 10.86 17.71 -10.74
C GLN A 2 11.32 16.33 -10.23
N LYS A 3 10.71 15.80 -9.17
CA LYS A 3 11.02 14.46 -8.67
C LYS A 3 10.64 13.47 -9.78
N LYS A 4 11.58 12.66 -10.28
CA LYS A 4 11.29 11.63 -11.29
C LYS A 4 10.18 10.72 -10.74
N ILE A 5 9.09 10.59 -11.49
CA ILE A 5 7.96 9.70 -11.17
C ILE A 5 8.43 8.24 -10.96
N ASN A 6 9.56 7.84 -11.56
CA ASN A 6 10.17 6.51 -11.40
C ASN A 6 10.58 6.13 -9.96
N ASP A 7 10.60 7.08 -9.02
CA ASP A 7 10.87 6.80 -7.60
C ASP A 7 9.61 6.64 -6.76
N LEU A 8 8.43 6.86 -7.34
CA LEU A 8 7.15 6.77 -6.67
C LEU A 8 6.48 5.41 -6.96
N LYS A 9 5.96 4.77 -5.91
CA LYS A 9 5.17 3.53 -6.00
C LYS A 9 3.89 3.68 -5.19
N VAL A 10 2.76 3.31 -5.78
CA VAL A 10 1.44 3.35 -5.14
C VAL A 10 0.94 1.93 -4.98
N PHE A 11 0.49 1.58 -3.78
CA PHE A 11 -0.13 0.30 -3.46
C PHE A 11 -1.47 0.53 -2.79
N SER A 12 -2.34 -0.48 -2.85
CA SER A 12 -3.63 -0.48 -2.18
C SER A 12 -3.71 -1.65 -1.22
N GLY A 13 -4.22 -1.41 -0.01
CA GLY A 13 -4.84 -2.48 0.76
C GLY A 13 -6.22 -2.86 0.19
N ARG A 14 -6.90 -3.79 0.84
CA ARG A 14 -8.19 -4.35 0.38
C ARG A 14 -9.39 -3.42 0.61
N SER A 15 -9.27 -2.37 1.43
CA SER A 15 -10.41 -1.48 1.70
C SER A 15 -10.82 -0.65 0.49
N ASN A 16 -9.88 -0.29 -0.40
CA ASN A 16 -10.10 0.74 -1.44
C ASN A 16 -9.40 0.48 -2.79
N PRO A 17 -9.41 -0.76 -3.36
CA PRO A 17 -8.73 -1.04 -4.62
C PRO A 17 -9.24 -0.18 -5.79
N GLY A 18 -10.56 0.01 -5.90
CA GLY A 18 -11.13 0.82 -6.99
C GLY A 18 -10.74 2.30 -6.93
N LEU A 19 -10.62 2.88 -5.73
CA LEU A 19 -10.14 4.25 -5.57
C LEU A 19 -8.65 4.35 -5.90
N ALA A 20 -7.85 3.38 -5.44
CA ALA A 20 -6.43 3.34 -5.74
C ALA A 20 -6.16 3.26 -7.25
N THR A 21 -6.88 2.40 -7.97
CA THR A 21 -6.79 2.32 -9.43
C THR A 21 -7.07 3.67 -10.10
N ARG A 22 -8.18 4.34 -9.75
CA ARG A 22 -8.54 5.66 -10.32
C ARG A 22 -7.47 6.72 -10.04
N ILE A 23 -6.89 6.72 -8.83
CA ILE A 23 -5.78 7.63 -8.48
C ILE A 23 -4.56 7.35 -9.36
N THR A 24 -4.19 6.08 -9.54
CA THR A 24 -3.03 5.72 -10.37
C THR A 24 -3.24 6.00 -11.86
N GLU A 25 -4.46 5.81 -12.37
CA GLU A 25 -4.85 6.18 -13.75
C GLU A 25 -4.73 7.69 -13.97
N TYR A 26 -5.23 8.50 -13.03
CA TYR A 26 -5.11 9.95 -13.06
C TYR A 26 -3.64 10.40 -13.07
N LEU A 27 -2.80 9.76 -12.25
CA LEU A 27 -1.37 10.02 -12.18
C LEU A 27 -0.56 9.43 -13.35
N LYS A 28 -1.20 8.63 -14.22
CA LYS A 28 -0.56 7.91 -15.34
C LYS A 28 0.60 7.01 -14.91
N ILE A 29 0.42 6.29 -13.82
CA ILE A 29 1.37 5.30 -13.29
C ILE A 29 0.67 3.96 -13.07
N PRO A 30 1.39 2.83 -13.10
CA PRO A 30 0.81 1.55 -12.72
C PRO A 30 0.55 1.49 -11.21
N LEU A 31 -0.56 0.84 -10.83
CA LEU A 31 -0.76 0.38 -9.45
C LEU A 31 0.24 -0.74 -9.16
N GLY A 32 0.92 -0.63 -8.02
CA GLY A 32 1.91 -1.60 -7.60
C GLY A 32 1.31 -2.95 -7.26
N GLN A 33 2.11 -4.01 -7.45
CA GLN A 33 1.70 -5.38 -7.23
C GLN A 33 1.95 -5.79 -5.77
N LEU A 34 0.89 -6.30 -5.15
CA LEU A 34 0.85 -6.66 -3.75
C LEU A 34 0.04 -7.96 -3.60
N THR A 35 0.59 -8.91 -2.85
CA THR A 35 -0.13 -10.10 -2.44
C THR A 35 -0.52 -9.99 -0.98
N ILE A 36 -1.81 -10.10 -0.68
CA ILE A 36 -2.36 -10.20 0.67
C ILE A 36 -3.09 -11.55 0.78
N LYS A 37 -2.73 -12.37 1.78
CA LYS A 37 -3.33 -13.67 2.04
C LYS A 37 -3.83 -13.76 3.48
N ASN A 38 -4.90 -14.53 3.67
CA ASN A 38 -5.33 -15.00 4.98
C ASN A 38 -4.88 -16.45 5.13
N PHE A 39 -4.24 -16.76 6.25
CA PHE A 39 -4.02 -18.13 6.69
C PHE A 39 -5.29 -18.70 7.34
N SER A 40 -5.33 -20.02 7.51
CA SER A 40 -6.51 -20.73 8.05
C SER A 40 -6.80 -20.40 9.51
N ASP A 41 -5.82 -19.88 10.24
CA ASP A 41 -5.94 -19.38 11.62
C ASP A 41 -6.38 -17.90 11.69
N GLY A 42 -6.55 -17.24 10.54
CA GLY A 42 -6.96 -15.84 10.44
C GLY A 42 -5.78 -14.85 10.37
N GLU A 43 -4.53 -15.31 10.43
CA GLU A 43 -3.38 -14.43 10.29
C GLU A 43 -3.28 -13.85 8.87
N LEU A 44 -2.76 -12.62 8.79
CA LEU A 44 -2.54 -11.92 7.52
C LEU A 44 -1.09 -12.04 7.08
N TRP A 45 -0.89 -12.32 5.80
CA TRP A 45 0.41 -12.33 5.16
C TRP A 45 0.45 -11.34 4.01
N ILE A 46 1.52 -10.55 3.96
CA ILE A 46 1.68 -9.44 3.02
C ILE A 46 3.03 -9.55 2.32
N LYS A 47 3.03 -9.39 1.00
CA LYS A 47 4.23 -9.35 0.19
C LYS A 47 4.10 -8.33 -0.94
N TYR A 48 5.08 -7.43 -1.01
CA TYR A 48 5.32 -6.60 -2.19
C TYR A 48 5.92 -7.47 -3.30
N GLU A 49 5.30 -7.51 -4.48
CA GLU A 49 5.75 -8.34 -5.62
C GLU A 49 6.76 -7.62 -6.53
N GLU A 50 7.24 -6.47 -6.09
CA GLU A 50 8.20 -5.64 -6.82
C GLU A 50 9.20 -4.98 -5.88
N ASN A 51 10.33 -4.54 -6.44
CA ASN A 51 11.37 -3.88 -5.66
C ASN A 51 10.93 -2.46 -5.25
N ILE A 52 10.79 -2.25 -3.94
CA ILE A 52 10.45 -0.97 -3.32
C ILE A 52 11.62 -0.31 -2.56
N ARG A 53 12.82 -0.90 -2.59
CA ARG A 53 14.00 -0.36 -1.90
C ARG A 53 14.35 1.02 -2.43
N GLY A 54 14.50 1.98 -1.52
CA GLY A 54 14.84 3.37 -1.86
C GLY A 54 13.72 4.16 -2.53
N LYS A 55 12.52 3.59 -2.68
CA LYS A 55 11.36 4.23 -3.31
C LYS A 55 10.50 4.99 -2.30
N ASP A 56 9.80 6.00 -2.80
CA ASP A 56 8.71 6.66 -2.10
C ASP A 56 7.45 5.82 -2.28
N VAL A 57 7.03 5.14 -1.22
CA VAL A 57 5.88 4.23 -1.20
C VAL A 57 4.66 4.97 -0.65
N PHE A 58 3.56 4.93 -1.40
CA PHE A 58 2.25 5.42 -0.98
C PHE A 58 1.32 4.21 -0.81
N ILE A 59 0.68 4.09 0.35
CA ILE A 59 -0.25 3.02 0.65
C ILE A 59 -1.64 3.63 0.82
N ILE A 60 -2.57 3.25 -0.05
CA ILE A 60 -3.97 3.67 0.01
C ILE A 60 -4.75 2.62 0.77
N GLN A 61 -5.24 2.97 1.95
CA GLN A 61 -6.00 2.08 2.81
C GLN A 61 -6.79 2.90 3.83
N SER A 62 -8.10 2.69 3.87
CA SER A 62 -8.96 3.23 4.93
C SER A 62 -8.97 2.31 6.14
N THR A 63 -9.36 2.84 7.30
CA THR A 63 -9.45 2.11 8.57
C THR A 63 -10.90 1.89 9.00
N ASN A 64 -11.86 1.89 8.06
CA ASN A 64 -13.26 1.54 8.34
C ASN A 64 -13.39 0.08 8.78
N SER A 65 -14.56 -0.27 9.35
CA SER A 65 -14.91 -1.67 9.64
C SER A 65 -14.72 -2.56 8.40
N PRO A 66 -14.15 -3.76 8.56
CA PRO A 66 -13.88 -4.44 9.83
C PRO A 66 -12.48 -4.09 10.41
N ALA A 67 -12.23 -4.44 11.68
CA ALA A 67 -11.03 -4.03 12.43
C ALA A 67 -9.72 -4.49 11.73
N GLU A 68 -9.77 -5.54 10.94
CA GLU A 68 -8.68 -6.09 10.15
C GLU A 68 -8.07 -5.06 9.18
N ASN A 69 -8.80 -4.02 8.77
CA ASN A 69 -8.26 -2.98 7.91
C ASN A 69 -7.11 -2.20 8.56
N ILE A 70 -7.16 -1.96 9.88
CA ILE A 70 -6.05 -1.31 10.60
C ILE A 70 -4.87 -2.26 10.77
N ILE A 71 -5.13 -3.54 11.00
CA ILE A 71 -4.08 -4.58 11.13
C ILE A 71 -3.39 -4.80 9.78
N GLU A 72 -4.13 -4.87 8.70
CA GLU A 72 -3.56 -4.95 7.35
C GLU A 72 -2.71 -3.73 7.03
N LEU A 73 -3.19 -2.52 7.38
CA LEU A 73 -2.42 -1.29 7.19
C LEU A 73 -1.08 -1.35 7.94
N THR A 74 -1.07 -1.73 9.22
CA THR A 74 0.17 -1.80 10.00
C THR A 74 1.14 -2.82 9.42
N LEU A 75 0.66 -3.98 8.94
CA LEU A 75 1.49 -4.98 8.27
C LEU A 75 2.02 -4.50 6.91
N LEU A 76 1.25 -3.74 6.13
CA LEU A 76 1.73 -3.12 4.89
C LEU A 76 2.90 -2.16 5.19
N VAL A 77 2.75 -1.35 6.23
CA VAL A 77 3.78 -0.40 6.66
C VAL A 77 5.03 -1.12 7.15
N ASP A 78 4.90 -2.12 8.02
CA ASP A 78 6.04 -2.89 8.53
C ASP A 78 6.81 -3.56 7.37
N ALA A 79 6.09 -4.21 6.45
CA ALA A 79 6.69 -4.83 5.27
C ALA A 79 7.43 -3.81 4.39
N ALA A 80 6.88 -2.62 4.17
CA ALA A 80 7.51 -1.57 3.36
C ALA A 80 8.78 -1.03 4.01
N VAL A 81 8.76 -0.79 5.33
CA VAL A 81 9.91 -0.32 6.10
C VAL A 81 11.03 -1.36 6.08
N ARG A 82 10.71 -2.64 6.33
CA ARG A 82 11.70 -3.74 6.29
C ARG A 82 12.28 -3.97 4.90
N ALA A 83 11.49 -3.74 3.85
CA ALA A 83 11.97 -3.75 2.47
C ALA A 83 12.85 -2.53 2.11
N SER A 84 13.13 -1.65 3.08
CA SER A 84 13.98 -0.46 2.94
C SER A 84 13.39 0.57 1.96
N ALA A 85 12.08 0.78 1.97
CA ALA A 85 11.46 1.94 1.33
C ALA A 85 12.10 3.24 1.88
N LYS A 86 12.33 4.22 1.01
CA LYS A 86 12.92 5.51 1.43
C LYS A 86 11.96 6.31 2.29
N ARG A 87 10.67 6.25 1.94
CA ARG A 87 9.60 6.92 2.65
C ARG A 87 8.32 6.12 2.45
N VAL A 88 7.55 5.95 3.52
CA VAL A 88 6.23 5.32 3.49
C VAL A 88 5.21 6.40 3.86
N THR A 89 4.31 6.71 2.93
CA THR A 89 3.23 7.69 3.12
C THR A 89 1.90 6.94 3.12
N ILE A 90 1.12 7.10 4.18
CA ILE A 90 -0.21 6.52 4.25
C ILE A 90 -1.24 7.52 3.75
N VAL A 91 -2.07 7.07 2.82
CA VAL A 91 -3.26 7.79 2.38
C VAL A 91 -4.45 7.03 2.97
N VAL A 92 -5.10 7.63 3.96
CA VAL A 92 -6.27 7.07 4.66
C VAL A 92 -7.52 7.87 4.24
N PRO A 93 -8.25 7.47 3.17
CA PRO A 93 -9.42 8.21 2.70
C PRO A 93 -10.52 8.36 3.76
N TYR A 94 -10.72 7.32 4.57
CA TYR A 94 -11.60 7.34 5.72
C TYR A 94 -10.83 6.85 6.95
N PHE A 95 -10.70 7.74 7.93
CA PHE A 95 -10.08 7.45 9.22
C PHE A 95 -11.19 7.14 10.23
N GLY A 96 -11.41 5.85 10.47
CA GLY A 96 -12.44 5.33 11.39
C GLY A 96 -12.16 5.58 12.86
#